data_AF-A0A2H0BRN2-F1
#
_entry.id   AF-A0A2H0BRN2-F1
#
_cell.length_a   1.000
_cell.length_b   1.000
_cell.length_c   1.000
_cell.angle_alpha   90.00
_cell.angle_beta   90.00
_cell.angle_gamma   90.00
#
_symmetry.space_group_name_H-M   'P 1'
#
loop_
_entity.id
_entity.type
_entity.pdbx_description
1 polymer ?
#
loop_
_entity_poly.entity_id
_entity_poly.type
_entity_poly.pdbx_seq_one_letter_code
_entity_poly.pdbx_strand_id
1 'polypeptide(L)'
;MLADLSFRACAVCGGDPRASARCSACKGAGITLASPDGPLVWAPVIEDGFFGFRSFRTKANAIIHLFLAVCVFILLATAGYLYAFDTRVPSLLMAHFWVSGHPSAMLAWFAVFIGCFLVFRLSAYSDQVKALPTWGKTEMQIHAWEATVSTRTSPHDVSIYFRPAAWHVIESAYTLAKRANMLEIAPIHLFGAALASSSGGIFLTRLGLDFEKIREPLSKLVHEGETGNPTSLSLEGKKILLASYMGAREARRKAVGSMEIFLSAFEADERIQDILDAAGYSAKQVRHVSEWIRLQEGLKEQHDRFVALAALKPSTVMNRSMTARQTP
;
A
#
# COMPACT_ATOMS: atom_id res chain seq x y z
N MET A 1 9.43 20.27 8.93
CA MET A 1 8.96 18.87 8.98
C MET A 1 10.14 17.91 8.88
N LEU A 2 10.84 17.81 7.75
CA LEU A 2 12.03 16.92 7.66
C LEU A 2 13.17 17.31 8.59
N ALA A 3 13.41 18.61 8.78
CA ALA A 3 14.46 19.12 9.67
C ALA A 3 14.26 18.73 11.15
N ASP A 4 13.01 18.43 11.54
CA ASP A 4 12.64 18.11 12.92
C ASP A 4 12.77 16.60 13.21
N LEU A 5 13.00 15.78 12.17
CA LEU A 5 13.10 14.33 12.29
C LEU A 5 14.54 13.91 12.64
N SER A 6 14.69 13.19 13.76
CA SER A 6 15.99 12.69 14.20
C SER A 6 16.36 11.36 13.53
N PHE A 7 17.08 11.46 12.42
CA PHE A 7 17.63 10.31 11.73
C PHE A 7 18.96 9.86 12.33
N ARG A 8 19.16 8.53 12.43
CA ARG A 8 20.43 7.93 12.84
C ARG A 8 20.85 6.89 11.82
N ALA A 9 21.99 7.12 11.17
CA ALA A 9 22.61 6.13 10.30
C ALA A 9 23.17 4.96 11.12
N CYS A 10 23.23 3.78 10.51
CA CYS A 10 23.84 2.61 11.13
C CYS A 10 25.34 2.85 11.33
N ALA A 11 25.83 2.67 12.56
CA ALA A 11 27.24 2.87 12.89
C ALA A 11 28.21 1.97 12.10
N VAL A 12 27.76 0.80 11.61
CA VAL A 12 28.60 -0.16 10.89
C VAL A 12 28.72 0.15 9.41
N CYS A 13 27.60 0.44 8.73
CA CYS A 13 27.60 0.68 7.28
C CYS A 13 27.52 2.16 6.91
N GLY A 14 27.46 3.08 7.88
CA GLY A 14 27.35 4.53 7.64
C GLY A 14 26.06 4.98 6.94
N GLY A 15 25.09 4.07 6.73
CA GLY A 15 23.92 4.34 5.90
C GLY A 15 24.17 4.24 4.38
N ASP A 16 25.37 3.83 3.94
CA ASP A 16 25.65 3.57 2.52
C ASP A 16 24.65 2.53 1.98
N PRO A 17 23.90 2.84 0.90
CA PRO A 17 22.94 1.92 0.29
C PRO A 17 23.50 0.53 0.03
N ARG A 18 24.72 0.43 -0.49
CA ARG A 18 25.35 -0.84 -0.91
C ARG A 18 25.86 -1.62 0.28
N ALA A 19 26.57 -0.96 1.19
CA ALA A 19 27.03 -1.59 2.42
C ALA A 19 25.85 -2.02 3.31
N SER A 20 24.77 -1.23 3.35
CA SER A 20 23.59 -1.52 4.16
C SER A 20 22.87 -2.78 3.73
N ALA A 21 22.79 -3.07 2.42
CA ALA A 21 22.14 -4.26 1.87
C ALA A 21 22.68 -5.58 2.43
N ARG A 22 23.97 -5.62 2.79
CA ARG A 22 24.65 -6.80 3.36
C ARG A 22 25.01 -6.65 4.84
N CYS A 23 24.61 -5.55 5.47
CA CYS A 23 24.98 -5.25 6.84
C CYS A 23 24.17 -6.11 7.82
N SER A 24 24.84 -6.97 8.58
CA SER A 24 24.23 -7.83 9.60
C SER A 24 23.64 -7.05 10.78
N ALA A 25 24.19 -5.87 11.09
CA ALA A 25 23.74 -5.04 12.21
C ALA A 25 22.37 -4.39 11.96
N CYS A 26 22.14 -3.86 10.76
CA CYS A 26 20.88 -3.18 10.41
C CYS A 26 19.97 -4.00 9.48
N LYS A 27 20.43 -5.17 9.01
CA LYS A 27 19.68 -6.09 8.14
C LYS A 27 19.11 -5.42 6.87
N GLY A 28 19.90 -4.58 6.20
CA GLY A 28 19.44 -3.86 4.98
C GLY A 28 18.96 -2.43 5.23
N ALA A 29 18.58 -2.06 6.46
CA ALA A 29 17.92 -0.78 6.72
C ALA A 29 18.84 0.43 6.46
N GLY A 30 20.07 0.40 6.99
CA GLY A 30 21.06 1.48 6.86
C GLY A 30 20.77 2.73 7.68
N ILE A 31 19.50 3.08 7.89
CA ILE A 31 19.06 4.25 8.66
C ILE A 31 17.89 3.89 9.57
N THR A 32 17.79 4.59 10.69
CA THR A 32 16.68 4.53 11.65
C THR A 32 16.12 5.94 11.87
N LEU A 33 14.81 6.05 12.07
CA LEU A 33 14.14 7.29 12.46
C LEU A 33 13.51 7.09 13.84
N ALA A 34 13.84 7.95 14.81
CA ALA A 34 13.13 7.94 16.09
C ALA A 34 11.73 8.54 15.89
N SER A 35 10.70 7.81 16.33
CA SER A 35 9.32 8.25 16.24
C SER A 35 8.53 7.85 17.50
N PRO A 36 7.33 8.41 17.71
CA PRO A 36 6.45 7.96 18.79
C PRO A 36 5.96 6.51 18.61
N ASP A 37 6.06 5.94 17.39
CA ASP A 37 5.80 4.51 17.12
C ASP A 37 7.07 3.65 17.29
N GLY A 38 8.09 4.17 17.99
CA GLY A 38 9.37 3.52 18.20
C GLY A 38 10.38 3.77 17.07
N PRO A 39 11.52 3.08 17.08
CA PRO A 39 12.52 3.21 16.01
C PRO A 39 11.96 2.65 14.70
N LEU A 40 11.87 3.49 13.67
CA LEU A 40 11.36 3.12 12.36
C LEU A 40 12.50 2.84 11.39
N VAL A 41 12.31 1.84 10.53
CA VAL A 41 13.26 1.48 9.46
C VAL A 41 12.55 1.20 8.15
N TRP A 42 13.26 1.38 7.04
CA TRP A 42 12.89 0.82 5.75
C TRP A 42 13.65 -0.48 5.54
N ALA A 43 13.01 -1.63 5.76
CA ALA A 43 13.67 -2.93 5.66
C ALA A 43 13.92 -3.42 4.21
N PRO A 44 13.03 -3.18 3.22
CA PRO A 44 13.20 -3.75 1.89
C PRO A 44 14.41 -3.21 1.14
N VAL A 45 15.28 -4.11 0.68
CA VAL A 45 16.37 -3.78 -0.23
C VAL A 45 15.80 -3.74 -1.66
N ILE A 46 15.93 -2.59 -2.32
CA ILE A 46 15.43 -2.37 -3.67
C ILE A 46 16.52 -2.77 -4.68
N GLU A 47 16.33 -3.91 -5.32
CA GLU A 47 17.20 -4.47 -6.37
C GLU A 47 16.37 -4.91 -7.58
N ASP A 48 17.03 -5.24 -8.69
CA ASP A 48 16.38 -5.62 -9.95
C ASP A 48 15.36 -6.78 -9.79
N GLY A 49 15.68 -7.77 -8.95
CA GLY A 49 14.81 -8.91 -8.71
C GLY A 49 13.61 -8.61 -7.79
N PHE A 50 13.65 -7.51 -7.02
CA PHE A 50 12.66 -7.22 -5.97
C PHE A 50 11.26 -6.98 -6.55
N PHE A 51 11.15 -6.10 -7.55
CA PHE A 51 9.87 -5.79 -8.19
C PHE A 51 9.36 -6.96 -9.05
N GLY A 52 10.28 -7.71 -9.66
CA GLY A 52 9.97 -8.96 -10.35
C GLY A 52 9.28 -9.97 -9.43
N PHE A 53 9.84 -10.21 -8.24
CA PHE A 53 9.24 -11.11 -7.25
C PHE A 53 7.90 -10.60 -6.72
N ARG A 54 7.79 -9.29 -6.47
CA ARG A 54 6.55 -8.68 -5.99
C ARG A 54 5.41 -8.80 -7.01
N SER A 55 5.67 -8.47 -8.27
CA SER A 55 4.69 -8.60 -9.36
C SER A 55 4.38 -10.07 -9.66
N PHE A 56 5.35 -10.97 -9.48
CA PHE A 56 5.12 -12.41 -9.56
C PHE A 56 4.16 -12.86 -8.45
N ARG A 57 4.32 -12.42 -7.20
CA ARG A 57 3.40 -12.77 -6.10
C ARG A 57 1.96 -12.34 -6.37
N THR A 58 1.75 -11.15 -6.93
CA THR A 58 0.39 -10.70 -7.28
C THR A 58 -0.21 -11.53 -8.43
N LYS A 59 0.58 -11.81 -9.48
CA LYS A 59 0.18 -12.70 -10.59
C LYS A 59 -0.09 -14.14 -10.11
N ALA A 60 0.78 -14.69 -9.28
CA ALA A 60 0.62 -16.03 -8.72
C ALA A 60 -0.65 -16.14 -7.88
N ASN A 61 -0.97 -15.14 -7.06
CA ASN A 61 -2.25 -15.11 -6.34
C ASN A 61 -3.45 -15.04 -7.29
N ALA A 62 -3.38 -14.24 -8.36
CA ALA A 62 -4.43 -14.19 -9.37
C ALA A 62 -4.61 -15.55 -10.09
N ILE A 63 -3.51 -16.22 -10.45
CA ILE A 63 -3.53 -17.56 -11.05
C ILE A 63 -4.15 -18.58 -10.08
N ILE A 64 -3.77 -18.56 -8.80
CA ILE A 64 -4.35 -19.45 -7.80
C ILE A 64 -5.85 -19.18 -7.62
N HIS A 65 -6.28 -17.92 -7.62
CA HIS A 65 -7.71 -17.58 -7.55
C HIS A 65 -8.47 -18.07 -8.77
N LEU A 66 -7.90 -17.89 -9.97
CA LEU A 66 -8.48 -18.38 -11.22
C LEU A 66 -8.58 -19.91 -11.20
N PHE A 67 -7.52 -20.61 -10.78
CA PHE A 67 -7.51 -22.06 -10.65
C PHE A 67 -8.59 -22.55 -9.69
N LEU A 68 -8.69 -21.97 -8.49
CA LEU A 68 -9.72 -22.32 -7.52
C LEU A 68 -11.13 -22.07 -8.07
N ALA A 69 -11.35 -20.95 -8.78
CA ALA A 69 -12.63 -20.64 -9.41
C ALA A 69 -13.01 -21.67 -10.49
N VAL A 70 -12.04 -22.07 -11.32
CA VAL A 70 -12.23 -23.12 -12.33
C VAL A 70 -12.51 -24.47 -11.66
N CYS A 71 -11.82 -24.82 -10.58
CA CYS A 71 -12.11 -26.04 -9.81
C CYS A 71 -13.54 -26.05 -9.27
N VAL A 72 -14.02 -24.95 -8.68
CA VAL A 72 -15.41 -24.82 -8.21
C VAL A 72 -16.38 -25.03 -9.37
N PHE A 73 -16.14 -24.39 -10.51
CA PHE A 73 -17.00 -24.51 -11.69
C PHE A 73 -17.04 -25.95 -12.22
N ILE A 74 -15.89 -26.60 -12.37
CA ILE A 74 -15.81 -28.00 -12.83
C ILE A 74 -16.56 -28.92 -11.87
N LEU A 75 -16.35 -28.79 -10.55
CA LEU A 75 -17.02 -29.64 -9.56
C LEU A 75 -18.54 -29.46 -9.58
N LEU A 76 -19.04 -28.22 -9.69
CA LEU A 76 -20.48 -27.96 -9.81
C LEU A 76 -21.05 -28.50 -11.13
N ALA A 77 -20.33 -28.33 -12.25
CA ALA A 77 -20.75 -28.86 -13.55
C ALA A 77 -20.81 -30.40 -13.54
N THR A 78 -19.80 -31.06 -12.96
CA THR A 78 -19.79 -32.53 -12.80
C THR A 78 -20.89 -33.00 -11.85
N ALA A 79 -21.10 -32.32 -10.72
CA ALA A 79 -22.19 -32.63 -9.80
C ALA A 79 -23.56 -32.53 -10.49
N GLY A 80 -23.78 -31.46 -11.28
CA GLY A 80 -25.00 -31.25 -12.06
C GLY A 80 -25.18 -32.28 -13.17
N TYR A 81 -24.11 -32.67 -13.86
CA TYR A 81 -24.14 -33.74 -14.87
C TYR A 81 -24.54 -35.07 -14.24
N LEU A 82 -23.87 -35.49 -13.16
CA LEU A 82 -24.20 -36.74 -12.46
C LEU A 82 -25.64 -36.75 -11.95
N TYR A 83 -26.14 -35.61 -11.45
CA TYR A 83 -27.53 -35.46 -11.06
C TYR A 83 -28.51 -35.62 -12.23
N ALA A 84 -28.21 -35.01 -13.39
CA ALA A 84 -29.11 -35.04 -14.55
C ALA A 84 -29.24 -36.43 -15.19
N PHE A 85 -28.21 -37.26 -15.10
CA PHE A 85 -28.17 -38.58 -15.75
C PHE A 85 -28.47 -39.75 -14.82
N ASP A 86 -28.51 -39.55 -13.50
CA ASP A 86 -28.87 -40.59 -12.54
C ASP A 86 -30.35 -40.50 -12.17
N THR A 87 -31.14 -41.41 -12.73
CA THR A 87 -32.60 -41.49 -12.52
C THR A 87 -33.01 -41.91 -11.12
N ARG A 88 -32.06 -42.37 -10.29
CA ARG A 88 -32.31 -42.84 -8.92
C ARG A 88 -32.16 -41.75 -7.87
N VAL A 89 -31.75 -40.55 -8.28
CA VAL A 89 -31.41 -39.49 -7.34
C VAL A 89 -32.69 -38.81 -6.83
N PRO A 90 -32.87 -38.71 -5.50
CA PRO A 90 -33.95 -37.93 -4.91
C PRO A 90 -33.87 -36.47 -5.38
N SER A 91 -35.01 -35.77 -5.35
CA SER A 91 -35.04 -34.33 -5.67
C SER A 91 -33.98 -33.56 -4.86
N LEU A 92 -33.28 -32.61 -5.51
CA LEU A 92 -32.29 -31.72 -4.86
C LEU A 92 -32.82 -30.98 -3.62
N LEU A 93 -34.14 -30.79 -3.55
CA LEU A 93 -34.80 -30.11 -2.45
C LEU A 93 -35.03 -31.01 -1.22
N MET A 94 -34.79 -32.33 -1.35
CA MET A 94 -34.94 -33.26 -0.24
C MET A 94 -33.65 -33.33 0.57
N ALA A 95 -33.77 -33.22 1.90
CA ALA A 95 -32.65 -33.39 2.83
C ALA A 95 -31.92 -34.73 2.64
N HIS A 96 -32.66 -35.77 2.24
CA HIS A 96 -32.08 -37.08 1.98
C HIS A 96 -30.97 -37.04 0.93
N PHE A 97 -31.12 -36.28 -0.16
CA PHE A 97 -30.10 -36.16 -1.21
C PHE A 97 -28.74 -35.68 -0.65
N TRP A 98 -28.78 -34.72 0.26
CA TRP A 98 -27.57 -34.08 0.82
C TRP A 98 -26.89 -34.93 1.90
N VAL A 99 -27.59 -35.90 2.49
CA VAL A 99 -27.11 -36.71 3.63
C VAL A 99 -26.85 -38.16 3.25
N SER A 100 -27.46 -38.68 2.18
CA SER A 100 -27.38 -40.09 1.77
C SER A 100 -26.02 -40.49 1.15
N GLY A 101 -25.10 -39.55 0.97
CA GLY A 101 -23.76 -39.85 0.45
C GLY A 101 -23.71 -40.07 -1.07
N HIS A 102 -24.67 -39.54 -1.84
CA HIS A 102 -24.58 -39.61 -3.30
C HIS A 102 -23.32 -38.88 -3.83
N PRO A 103 -22.64 -39.41 -4.86
CA PRO A 103 -21.44 -38.78 -5.42
C PRO A 103 -21.66 -37.34 -5.90
N SER A 104 -22.83 -37.02 -6.47
CA SER A 104 -23.19 -35.67 -6.90
C SER A 104 -23.30 -34.70 -5.71
N ALA A 105 -23.91 -35.14 -4.60
CA ALA A 105 -23.97 -34.35 -3.36
C ALA A 105 -22.59 -34.13 -2.74
N MET A 106 -21.72 -35.14 -2.74
CA MET A 106 -20.33 -35.01 -2.27
C MET A 106 -19.52 -34.01 -3.09
N LEU A 107 -19.60 -34.07 -4.42
CA LEU A 107 -18.92 -33.11 -5.30
C LEU A 107 -19.45 -31.68 -5.11
N ALA A 108 -20.77 -31.52 -4.91
CA ALA A 108 -21.37 -30.23 -4.60
C ALA A 108 -20.84 -29.66 -3.27
N TRP A 109 -20.77 -30.48 -2.20
CA TRP A 109 -20.19 -30.06 -0.92
C TRP A 109 -18.71 -29.68 -1.05
N PHE A 110 -17.93 -30.44 -1.82
CA PHE A 110 -16.54 -30.11 -2.07
C PHE A 110 -16.38 -28.79 -2.83
N ALA A 111 -17.24 -28.55 -3.83
CA ALA A 111 -17.30 -27.26 -4.54
C ALA A 111 -17.64 -26.11 -3.60
N VAL A 112 -18.60 -26.29 -2.68
CA VAL A 112 -18.95 -25.29 -1.66
C VAL A 112 -17.75 -25.00 -0.76
N PHE A 113 -17.05 -26.03 -0.27
CA PHE A 113 -15.87 -25.86 0.59
C PHE A 113 -14.75 -25.07 -0.13
N ILE A 114 -14.42 -25.45 -1.37
CA ILE A 114 -13.43 -24.71 -2.18
C ILE A 114 -13.93 -23.29 -2.47
N GLY A 115 -15.23 -23.11 -2.72
CA GLY A 115 -15.86 -21.80 -2.91
C GLY A 115 -15.70 -20.90 -1.69
N CYS A 116 -15.99 -21.42 -0.49
CA CYS A 116 -15.76 -20.70 0.77
C CYS A 116 -14.27 -20.36 0.96
N PHE A 117 -13.37 -21.28 0.66
CA PHE A 117 -11.93 -21.04 0.72
C PHE A 117 -11.48 -19.96 -0.28
N LEU A 118 -12.02 -19.96 -1.50
CA LEU A 118 -11.78 -18.92 -2.51
C LEU A 118 -12.26 -17.56 -2.01
N VAL A 119 -13.48 -17.46 -1.46
CA VAL A 119 -14.00 -16.20 -0.90
C VAL A 119 -13.13 -15.70 0.25
N PHE A 120 -12.75 -16.59 1.18
CA PHE A 120 -11.81 -16.26 2.26
C PHE A 120 -10.49 -15.71 1.70
N ARG A 121 -9.92 -16.38 0.69
CA ARG A 121 -8.66 -15.96 0.08
C ARG A 121 -8.79 -14.62 -0.66
N LEU A 122 -9.87 -14.43 -1.42
CA LEU A 122 -10.15 -13.15 -2.07
C LEU A 122 -10.23 -12.03 -1.03
N SER A 123 -10.90 -12.25 0.10
CA SER A 123 -11.00 -11.28 1.19
C SER A 123 -9.66 -11.04 1.90
N ALA A 124 -8.89 -12.09 2.19
CA ALA A 124 -7.63 -11.98 2.92
C ALA A 124 -6.51 -11.32 2.08
N TYR A 125 -6.55 -11.45 0.75
CA TYR A 125 -5.51 -10.97 -0.14
C TYR A 125 -5.89 -9.71 -0.94
N SER A 126 -7.15 -9.25 -0.89
CA SER A 126 -7.61 -8.02 -1.56
C SER A 126 -7.13 -6.73 -0.88
N ASP A 127 -6.88 -6.76 0.44
CA ASP A 127 -6.55 -5.55 1.21
C ASP A 127 -5.26 -5.75 2.05
N GLN A 128 -4.14 -6.02 1.37
CA GLN A 128 -2.84 -6.29 2.02
C GLN A 128 -2.18 -5.08 2.68
N VAL A 129 -2.83 -3.91 2.70
CA VAL A 129 -2.25 -2.73 3.30
C VAL A 129 -2.56 -2.72 4.78
N LYS A 130 -1.54 -2.89 5.61
CA LYS A 130 -1.69 -2.75 7.05
C LYS A 130 -2.05 -1.30 7.36
N ALA A 131 -3.12 -1.10 8.14
CA ALA A 131 -3.48 0.23 8.58
C ALA A 131 -2.42 0.79 9.54
N LEU A 132 -2.13 2.08 9.43
CA LEU A 132 -1.24 2.80 10.34
C LEU A 132 -1.73 2.64 11.79
N PRO A 133 -0.83 2.51 12.78
CA PRO A 133 -1.22 2.26 14.17
C PRO A 133 -2.14 3.32 14.77
N THR A 134 -2.13 4.54 14.24
CA THR A 134 -2.97 5.66 14.69
C THR A 134 -4.34 5.71 14.01
N TRP A 135 -4.56 4.94 12.94
CA TRP A 135 -5.78 5.02 12.15
C TRP A 135 -7.01 4.55 12.92
N GLY A 136 -8.05 5.39 12.93
CA GLY A 136 -9.32 5.10 13.60
C GLY A 136 -9.26 5.10 15.13
N LYS A 137 -8.13 5.51 15.73
CA LYS A 137 -7.98 5.64 17.19
C LYS A 137 -8.31 7.04 17.66
N THR A 138 -8.84 7.13 18.87
CA THR A 138 -8.97 8.40 19.63
C THR A 138 -7.62 8.87 20.14
N GLU A 139 -7.51 10.14 20.52
CA GLU A 139 -6.25 10.71 21.03
C GLU A 139 -5.74 9.99 22.28
N MET A 140 -6.64 9.64 23.20
CA MET A 140 -6.30 8.85 24.38
C MET A 140 -5.73 7.47 24.02
N GLN A 141 -6.29 6.80 23.01
CA GLN A 141 -5.78 5.51 22.52
C GLN A 141 -4.44 5.65 21.79
N ILE A 142 -4.19 6.77 21.12
CA ILE A 142 -2.90 7.07 20.49
C ILE A 142 -1.84 7.26 21.58
N HIS A 143 -2.10 8.06 22.61
CA HIS A 143 -1.15 8.25 23.71
C HIS A 143 -0.87 6.96 24.48
N ALA A 144 -1.89 6.14 24.75
CA ALA A 144 -1.68 4.82 25.37
C ALA A 144 -0.82 3.89 24.49
N TRP A 145 -1.00 3.95 23.17
CA TRP A 145 -0.17 3.23 22.21
C TRP A 145 1.27 3.74 22.21
N GLU A 146 1.49 5.04 22.14
CA GLU A 146 2.82 5.67 22.17
C GLU A 146 3.56 5.36 23.49
N ALA A 147 2.87 5.40 24.62
CA ALA A 147 3.42 5.03 25.92
C ALA A 147 3.91 3.56 25.93
N THR A 148 3.16 2.66 25.29
CA THR A 148 3.55 1.25 25.19
C THR A 148 4.74 1.07 24.24
N VAL A 149 4.72 1.74 23.09
CA VAL A 149 5.68 1.51 22.01
C VAL A 149 7.00 2.25 22.20
N SER A 150 7.01 3.38 22.93
CA SER A 150 8.23 4.12 23.27
C SER A 150 9.26 3.28 24.05
N THR A 151 8.82 2.19 24.70
CA THR A 151 9.70 1.23 25.38
C THR A 151 10.33 0.19 24.45
N ARG A 152 9.90 0.11 23.18
CA ARG A 152 10.43 -0.88 22.23
C ARG A 152 11.79 -0.45 21.70
N THR A 153 12.75 -1.37 21.80
CA THR A 153 14.09 -1.20 21.24
C THR A 153 14.21 -1.77 19.82
N SER A 154 13.32 -2.69 19.44
CA SER A 154 13.36 -3.34 18.14
C SER A 154 12.88 -2.40 17.03
N PRO A 155 13.65 -2.24 15.94
CA PRO A 155 13.24 -1.43 14.81
C PRO A 155 11.99 -2.01 14.13
N HIS A 156 11.08 -1.13 13.74
CA HIS A 156 9.81 -1.45 13.11
C HIS A 156 9.85 -1.07 11.63
N ASP A 157 9.53 -2.02 10.75
CA ASP A 157 9.53 -1.78 9.31
C ASP A 157 8.29 -1.00 8.86
N VAL A 158 8.50 0.13 8.20
CA VAL A 158 7.41 0.98 7.71
C VAL A 158 6.85 0.51 6.37
N SER A 159 7.56 -0.36 5.64
CA SER A 159 7.21 -0.72 4.26
C SER A 159 5.85 -1.43 4.14
N ILE A 160 5.39 -2.07 5.21
CA ILE A 160 4.10 -2.77 5.30
C ILE A 160 2.88 -1.84 5.31
N TYR A 161 3.08 -0.54 5.55
CA TYR A 161 2.03 0.47 5.57
C TYR A 161 1.87 1.20 4.23
N PHE A 162 2.70 0.86 3.24
CA PHE A 162 2.67 1.49 1.92
C PHE A 162 1.61 0.84 1.02
N ARG A 163 0.76 1.68 0.42
CA ARG A 163 -0.26 1.23 -0.52
C ARG A 163 0.34 0.70 -1.83
N PRO A 164 -0.40 -0.13 -2.59
CA PRO A 164 0.03 -0.55 -3.93
C PRO A 164 0.41 0.63 -4.83
N ALA A 165 -0.35 1.73 -4.79
CA ALA A 165 -0.02 2.95 -5.54
C ALA A 165 1.31 3.58 -5.12
N ALA A 166 1.61 3.62 -3.81
CA ALA A 166 2.88 4.12 -3.30
C ALA A 166 4.06 3.22 -3.72
N TRP A 167 3.85 1.89 -3.70
CA TRP A 167 4.83 0.94 -4.21
C TRP A 167 5.08 1.07 -5.71
N HIS A 168 4.04 1.34 -6.50
CA HIS A 168 4.18 1.62 -7.93
C HIS A 168 5.01 2.89 -8.19
N VAL A 169 4.88 3.91 -7.35
CA VAL A 169 5.75 5.10 -7.41
C VAL A 169 7.20 4.73 -7.16
N ILE A 170 7.48 3.91 -6.15
CA ILE A 170 8.85 3.47 -5.83
C ILE A 170 9.44 2.61 -6.98
N GLU A 171 8.64 1.73 -7.58
CA GLU A 171 9.02 0.94 -8.77
C GLU A 171 9.28 1.82 -10.00
N SER A 172 8.45 2.84 -10.21
CA SER A 172 8.61 3.80 -11.29
C SER A 172 9.85 4.67 -11.08
N ALA A 173 10.14 5.07 -9.84
CA ALA A 173 11.35 5.81 -9.48
C ALA A 173 12.61 4.97 -9.72
N TYR A 174 12.57 3.68 -9.35
CA TYR A 174 13.64 2.73 -9.66
C TYR A 174 13.88 2.62 -11.16
N THR A 175 12.80 2.42 -11.93
CA THR A 175 12.86 2.30 -13.39
C THR A 175 13.38 3.58 -14.03
N LEU A 176 12.98 4.74 -13.52
CA LEU A 176 13.45 6.05 -13.98
C LEU A 176 14.96 6.22 -13.73
N ALA A 177 15.42 5.98 -12.51
CA ALA A 177 16.84 6.04 -12.15
C ALA A 177 17.67 5.05 -12.98
N LYS A 178 17.18 3.81 -13.15
CA LYS A 178 17.83 2.78 -13.97
C LYS A 178 17.96 3.19 -15.44
N ARG A 179 16.90 3.76 -16.03
CA ARG A 179 16.92 4.25 -17.42
C ARG A 179 17.88 5.43 -17.61
N ALA A 180 18.00 6.29 -16.60
CA ALA A 180 18.97 7.37 -16.57
C ALA A 180 20.40 6.91 -16.20
N ASN A 181 20.62 5.59 -16.03
CA ASN A 181 21.90 4.99 -15.61
C ASN A 181 22.42 5.55 -14.27
N MET A 182 21.52 5.91 -13.36
CA MET A 182 21.84 6.48 -12.07
C MET A 182 22.18 5.39 -11.05
N LEU A 183 23.22 5.67 -10.26
CA LEU A 183 23.69 4.78 -9.20
C LEU A 183 22.67 4.64 -8.07
N GLU A 184 21.94 5.72 -7.79
CA GLU A 184 21.03 5.79 -6.66
C GLU A 184 19.67 6.43 -6.98
N ILE A 185 18.61 5.91 -6.35
CA ILE A 185 17.28 6.51 -6.36
C ILE A 185 17.28 7.70 -5.37
N ALA A 186 17.69 8.85 -5.87
CA ALA A 186 17.63 10.14 -5.17
C ALA A 186 16.19 10.70 -5.02
N PRO A 187 15.98 11.73 -4.17
CA PRO A 187 14.69 12.42 -4.00
C PRO A 187 13.98 12.79 -5.30
N ILE A 188 14.73 13.29 -6.28
CA ILE A 188 14.22 13.71 -7.59
C ILE A 188 13.51 12.57 -8.34
N HIS A 189 14.01 11.33 -8.23
CA HIS A 189 13.41 10.18 -8.89
C HIS A 189 12.07 9.79 -8.24
N LEU A 190 12.00 9.84 -6.90
CA LEU A 190 10.76 9.60 -6.16
C LEU A 190 9.73 10.69 -6.47
N PHE A 191 10.16 11.95 -6.53
CA PHE A 191 9.29 13.07 -6.90
C PHE A 191 8.75 12.93 -8.33
N GLY A 192 9.63 12.72 -9.32
CA GLY A 192 9.23 12.58 -10.72
C GLY A 192 8.29 11.39 -10.94
N ALA A 193 8.56 10.25 -10.30
CA ALA A 193 7.69 9.09 -10.35
C ALA A 193 6.33 9.31 -9.66
N ALA A 194 6.31 10.04 -8.54
CA ALA A 194 5.07 10.39 -7.85
C ALA A 194 4.23 11.37 -8.69
N LEU A 195 4.87 12.33 -9.34
CA LEU A 195 4.24 13.30 -10.24
C LEU A 195 3.64 12.62 -11.48
N ALA A 196 4.30 11.59 -12.02
CA ALA A 196 3.79 10.79 -13.14
C ALA A 196 2.67 9.81 -12.76
N SER A 197 2.36 9.64 -11.47
CA SER A 197 1.27 8.77 -11.01
C SER A 197 -0.11 9.40 -11.25
N SER A 198 -1.18 8.61 -11.09
CA SER A 198 -2.56 9.12 -11.20
C SER A 198 -2.85 10.26 -10.21
N SER A 199 -2.35 10.15 -8.96
CA SER A 199 -2.46 11.23 -7.96
C SER A 199 -1.66 12.47 -8.37
N GLY A 200 -0.51 12.29 -9.03
CA GLY A 200 0.30 13.39 -9.56
C GLY A 200 -0.38 14.12 -10.72
N GLY A 201 -1.10 13.41 -11.59
CA GLY A 201 -1.94 14.03 -12.63
C GLY A 201 -3.09 14.87 -12.04
N ILE A 202 -3.75 14.38 -10.98
CA ILE A 202 -4.76 15.15 -10.24
C ILE A 202 -4.11 16.38 -9.59
N PHE A 203 -2.90 16.25 -9.07
CA PHE A 203 -2.14 17.37 -8.51
C PHE A 203 -1.85 18.45 -9.54
N LEU A 204 -1.29 18.09 -10.70
CA LEU A 204 -0.97 19.04 -11.77
C LEU A 204 -2.21 19.79 -12.25
N THR A 205 -3.30 19.07 -12.51
CA THR A 205 -4.56 19.67 -12.97
C THR A 205 -5.17 20.59 -11.92
N ARG A 206 -5.09 20.25 -10.63
CA ARG A 206 -5.63 21.07 -9.55
C ARG A 206 -4.78 22.31 -9.25
N LEU A 207 -3.46 22.19 -9.38
CA LEU A 207 -2.54 23.32 -9.24
C LEU A 207 -2.64 24.27 -10.44
N GLY A 208 -3.08 23.77 -11.60
CA GLY A 208 -3.05 24.51 -12.87
C GLY A 208 -1.66 24.51 -13.51
N LEU A 209 -0.76 23.63 -13.06
CA LEU A 209 0.61 23.53 -13.53
C LEU A 209 0.65 22.76 -14.85
N ASP A 210 1.08 23.46 -15.91
CA ASP A 210 1.44 22.85 -17.17
C ASP A 210 2.78 22.10 -17.02
N PHE A 211 2.76 20.80 -17.29
CA PHE A 211 3.92 19.92 -17.15
C PHE A 211 5.08 20.36 -18.05
N GLU A 212 4.82 20.94 -19.22
CA GLU A 212 5.87 21.38 -20.13
C GLU A 212 6.76 22.48 -19.52
N LYS A 213 6.24 23.28 -18.58
CA LYS A 213 7.02 24.32 -17.89
C LYS A 213 8.10 23.76 -16.97
N ILE A 214 7.90 22.57 -16.43
CA ILE A 214 8.80 21.95 -15.46
C ILE A 214 9.54 20.74 -16.02
N ARG A 215 9.14 20.25 -17.20
CA ARG A 215 9.69 19.04 -17.83
C ARG A 215 11.19 19.11 -18.03
N GLU A 216 11.69 20.18 -18.64
CA GLU A 216 13.12 20.31 -18.96
C GLU A 216 14.00 20.48 -17.70
N PRO A 217 13.69 21.39 -16.76
CA PRO A 217 14.43 21.47 -15.49
C PRO A 217 14.41 20.15 -14.70
N LEU A 218 13.27 19.47 -14.65
CA LEU A 218 13.14 18.20 -13.95
C LEU A 218 13.95 17.09 -14.63
N SER A 219 13.91 17.02 -15.96
CA SER A 219 14.71 16.08 -16.74
C SER A 219 16.19 16.26 -16.47
N LYS A 220 16.67 17.52 -16.45
CA LYS A 220 18.06 17.83 -16.12
C LYS A 220 18.44 17.30 -14.73
N LEU A 221 17.64 17.60 -13.70
CA LEU A 221 17.91 17.13 -12.33
C LEU A 221 17.88 15.60 -12.19
N VAL A 222 17.06 14.89 -12.97
CA VAL A 222 17.00 13.42 -12.95
C VAL A 222 18.32 12.79 -13.43
N HIS A 223 19.05 13.47 -14.31
CA HIS A 223 20.35 12.98 -14.82
C HIS A 223 21.55 13.51 -14.02
N GLU A 224 21.32 14.28 -12.95
CA GLU A 224 22.38 14.78 -12.08
C GLU A 224 22.73 13.77 -10.98
N GLY A 225 24.01 13.43 -10.88
CA GLY A 225 24.55 12.57 -9.83
C GLY A 225 25.50 11.50 -10.37
N GLU A 226 25.82 10.55 -9.51
CA GLU A 226 26.70 9.44 -9.88
C GLU A 226 25.96 8.45 -10.77
N THR A 227 26.64 8.00 -11.82
CA THR A 227 26.14 6.96 -12.72
C THR A 227 26.68 5.60 -12.34
N GLY A 228 25.90 4.54 -12.56
CA GLY A 228 26.38 3.17 -12.42
C GLY A 228 25.31 2.14 -12.13
N ASN A 229 25.78 0.90 -11.94
CA ASN A 229 24.97 -0.30 -11.79
C ASN A 229 25.56 -1.15 -10.64
N PRO A 230 24.76 -1.73 -9.72
CA PRO A 230 23.30 -1.66 -9.63
C PRO A 230 22.80 -0.34 -9.05
N THR A 231 21.64 0.10 -9.57
CA THR A 231 20.84 1.18 -9.00
C THR A 231 20.32 0.72 -7.64
N SER A 232 20.52 1.54 -6.60
CA SER A 232 20.09 1.23 -5.23
C SER A 232 19.35 2.42 -4.60
N LEU A 233 18.58 2.21 -3.53
CA LEU A 233 17.87 3.31 -2.87
C LEU A 233 18.84 4.16 -2.03
N SER A 234 18.98 5.45 -2.35
CA SER A 234 19.90 6.36 -1.63
C SER A 234 19.51 6.52 -0.16
N LEU A 235 20.45 6.99 0.66
CA LEU A 235 20.17 7.35 2.06
C LEU A 235 19.05 8.39 2.16
N GLU A 236 19.09 9.43 1.31
CA GLU A 236 18.05 10.46 1.24
C GLU A 236 16.70 9.89 0.75
N GLY A 237 16.72 8.95 -0.20
CA GLY A 237 15.54 8.21 -0.62
C GLY A 237 14.89 7.44 0.53
N LYS A 238 15.69 6.77 1.36
CA LYS A 238 15.19 6.11 2.59
C LYS A 238 14.60 7.10 3.58
N LYS A 239 15.23 8.27 3.78
CA LYS A 239 14.67 9.34 4.63
C LYS A 239 13.32 9.82 4.13
N ILE A 240 13.15 9.99 2.83
CA ILE A 240 11.87 10.38 2.22
C ILE A 240 10.79 9.35 2.50
N LEU A 241 11.08 8.05 2.38
CA LEU A 241 10.09 7.00 2.65
C LEU A 241 9.71 6.96 4.14
N LEU A 242 10.67 7.14 5.05
CA LEU A 242 10.41 7.25 6.49
C LEU A 242 9.61 8.51 6.83
N ALA A 243 9.92 9.64 6.20
CA ALA A 243 9.19 10.88 6.36
C ALA A 243 7.77 10.80 5.78
N SER A 244 7.58 10.07 4.68
CA SER A 244 6.27 9.80 4.10
C SER A 244 5.37 9.04 5.07
N TYR A 245 5.94 8.10 5.82
CA TYR A 245 5.24 7.42 6.91
C TYR A 245 4.83 8.41 8.01
N MET A 246 5.74 9.29 8.45
CA MET A 246 5.43 10.30 9.48
C MET A 246 4.35 11.27 9.01
N GLY A 247 4.45 11.78 7.78
CA GLY A 247 3.43 12.64 7.19
C GLY A 247 2.07 11.95 7.08
N ALA A 248 2.03 10.66 6.73
CA ALA A 248 0.79 9.88 6.73
C ALA A 248 0.19 9.74 8.14
N ARG A 249 1.05 9.52 9.14
CA ARG A 249 0.68 9.36 10.56
C ARG A 249 0.10 10.65 11.13
N GLU A 250 0.76 11.78 10.90
CA GLU A 250 0.32 13.11 11.31
C GLU A 250 -1.02 13.48 10.66
N ALA A 251 -1.16 13.17 9.36
CA ALA A 251 -2.41 13.34 8.63
C ALA A 251 -3.51 12.30 8.99
N ARG A 252 -3.29 11.45 10.01
CA ARG A 252 -4.21 10.39 10.46
C ARG A 252 -4.74 9.48 9.34
N ARG A 253 -3.91 9.21 8.34
CA ARG A 253 -4.29 8.37 7.20
C ARG A 253 -4.37 6.88 7.55
N LYS A 254 -5.07 6.10 6.74
CA LYS A 254 -5.07 4.63 6.84
C LYS A 254 -3.70 4.06 6.49
N ALA A 255 -3.02 4.63 5.50
CA ALA A 255 -1.78 4.10 4.94
C ALA A 255 -1.02 5.17 4.13
N VAL A 256 0.25 4.89 3.83
CA VAL A 256 1.11 5.76 3.02
C VAL A 256 0.73 5.64 1.54
N GLY A 257 0.33 6.74 0.93
CA GLY A 257 0.00 6.86 -0.49
C GLY A 257 1.15 7.46 -1.32
N SER A 258 0.87 7.66 -2.61
CA SER A 258 1.77 8.35 -3.55
C SER A 258 1.99 9.82 -3.17
N MET A 259 0.95 10.47 -2.63
CA MET A 259 0.99 11.90 -2.27
C MET A 259 1.93 12.19 -1.08
N GLU A 260 2.04 11.24 -0.15
CA GLU A 260 3.00 11.35 0.96
C GLU A 260 4.46 11.26 0.47
N ILE A 261 4.73 10.40 -0.51
CA ILE A 261 6.05 10.30 -1.17
C ILE A 261 6.35 11.59 -1.92
N PHE A 262 5.38 12.09 -2.70
CA PHE A 262 5.50 13.35 -3.42
C PHE A 262 5.89 14.50 -2.48
N LEU A 263 5.11 14.70 -1.41
CA LEU A 263 5.31 15.85 -0.53
C LEU A 263 6.62 15.73 0.23
N SER A 264 6.96 14.53 0.71
CA SER A 264 8.23 14.30 1.42
C SER A 264 9.44 14.51 0.51
N ALA A 265 9.35 14.13 -0.77
CA ALA A 265 10.42 14.37 -1.74
C ALA A 265 10.55 15.86 -2.10
N PHE A 266 9.42 16.55 -2.27
CA PHE A 266 9.37 17.99 -2.51
C PHE A 266 10.01 18.78 -1.36
N GLU A 267 9.68 18.42 -0.11
CA GLU A 267 10.24 19.10 1.07
C GLU A 267 11.71 18.77 1.33
N ALA A 268 12.22 17.67 0.79
CA ALA A 268 13.59 17.21 1.01
C ALA A 268 14.62 17.88 0.10
N ASP A 269 14.22 18.32 -1.09
CA ASP A 269 15.14 18.83 -2.12
C ASP A 269 14.73 20.25 -2.55
N GLU A 270 15.51 21.23 -2.11
CA GLU A 270 15.30 22.66 -2.41
C GLU A 270 15.27 22.93 -3.92
N ARG A 271 16.04 22.18 -4.72
CA ARG A 271 16.06 22.35 -6.18
C ARG A 271 14.71 22.04 -6.82
N ILE A 272 13.95 21.10 -6.25
CA ILE A 272 12.59 20.79 -6.69
C ILE A 272 11.64 21.96 -6.34
N GLN A 273 11.85 22.58 -5.18
CA GLN A 273 11.09 23.77 -4.76
C GLN A 273 11.37 24.93 -5.71
N ASP A 274 12.63 25.19 -6.03
CA ASP A 274 13.05 26.22 -6.97
C ASP A 274 12.41 26.04 -8.37
N ILE A 275 12.28 24.80 -8.86
CA ILE A 275 11.62 24.52 -10.14
C ILE A 275 10.14 24.90 -10.10
N LEU A 276 9.42 24.56 -9.03
CA LEU A 276 8.00 24.90 -8.91
C LEU A 276 7.79 26.39 -8.65
N ASP A 277 8.65 27.01 -7.84
CA ASP A 277 8.64 28.44 -7.57
C ASP A 277 8.92 29.24 -8.86
N ALA A 278 9.90 28.82 -9.67
CA ALA A 278 10.18 29.41 -11.00
C ALA A 278 9.02 29.23 -11.98
N ALA A 279 8.22 28.16 -11.84
CA ALA A 279 7.00 27.95 -12.61
C ALA A 279 5.80 28.79 -12.09
N GLY A 280 5.99 29.55 -11.01
CA GLY A 280 4.98 30.43 -10.40
C GLY A 280 4.15 29.80 -9.28
N TYR A 281 4.61 28.67 -8.72
CA TYR A 281 3.87 27.91 -7.70
C TYR A 281 4.67 27.80 -6.41
N SER A 282 4.36 28.70 -5.46
CA SER A 282 4.98 28.70 -4.13
C SER A 282 4.83 27.36 -3.39
N ALA A 283 5.81 27.02 -2.56
CA ALA A 283 5.74 25.84 -1.68
C ALA A 283 4.45 25.75 -0.84
N LYS A 284 3.86 26.89 -0.46
CA LYS A 284 2.57 26.94 0.26
C LYS A 284 1.42 26.42 -0.61
N GLN A 285 1.36 26.82 -1.88
CA GLN A 285 0.34 26.34 -2.82
C GLN A 285 0.46 24.83 -3.05
N VAL A 286 1.70 24.34 -3.20
CA VAL A 286 1.99 22.90 -3.35
C VAL A 286 1.47 22.11 -2.15
N ARG A 287 1.76 22.57 -0.92
CA ARG A 287 1.25 21.95 0.32
C ARG A 287 -0.29 21.93 0.37
N HIS A 288 -0.94 23.06 0.11
CA HIS A 288 -2.41 23.15 0.15
C HIS A 288 -3.09 22.22 -0.87
N VAL A 289 -2.57 22.13 -2.10
CA VAL A 289 -3.12 21.21 -3.11
C VAL A 289 -2.90 19.76 -2.68
N SER A 290 -1.75 19.43 -2.11
CA SER A 290 -1.46 18.11 -1.56
C SER A 290 -2.42 17.72 -0.43
N GLU A 291 -2.69 18.64 0.49
CA GLU A 291 -3.67 18.46 1.58
C GLU A 291 -5.09 18.27 1.05
N TRP A 292 -5.48 19.04 0.02
CA TRP A 292 -6.78 18.87 -0.63
C TRP A 292 -6.91 17.47 -1.23
N ILE A 293 -5.89 16.96 -1.92
CA ILE A 293 -5.91 15.59 -2.46
C ILE A 293 -6.03 14.56 -1.35
N ARG A 294 -5.27 14.72 -0.26
CA ARG A 294 -5.37 13.83 0.92
C ARG A 294 -6.78 13.79 1.49
N LEU A 295 -7.43 14.95 1.60
CA LEU A 295 -8.81 15.05 2.08
C LEU A 295 -9.79 14.34 1.13
N GLN A 296 -9.65 14.54 -0.19
CA GLN A 296 -10.49 13.88 -1.18
C GLN A 296 -10.35 12.34 -1.12
N GLU A 297 -9.13 11.83 -1.06
CA GLU A 297 -8.88 10.40 -0.88
C GLU A 297 -9.48 9.87 0.43
N GLY A 298 -9.32 10.61 1.53
CA GLY A 298 -9.90 10.26 2.82
C GLY A 298 -11.43 10.18 2.79
N LEU A 299 -12.09 11.16 2.16
CA LEU A 299 -13.54 11.17 1.97
C LEU A 299 -14.01 10.00 1.12
N LYS A 300 -13.30 9.68 0.04
CA LYS A 300 -13.59 8.52 -0.81
C LYS A 300 -13.50 7.22 -0.01
N GLU A 301 -12.45 7.03 0.77
CA GLU A 301 -12.28 5.84 1.60
C GLU A 301 -13.37 5.70 2.66
N GLN A 302 -13.76 6.81 3.29
CA GLN A 302 -14.85 6.82 4.26
C GLN A 302 -16.18 6.49 3.59
N HIS A 303 -16.42 7.01 2.40
CA HIS A 303 -17.59 6.68 1.60
C HIS A 303 -17.63 5.20 1.23
N ASP A 304 -16.55 4.66 0.66
CA ASP A 304 -16.45 3.24 0.28
C ASP A 304 -16.66 2.33 1.50
N ARG A 305 -16.07 2.68 2.65
CA ARG A 305 -16.28 1.99 3.92
C ARG A 305 -17.75 2.07 4.37
N PHE A 306 -18.37 3.24 4.28
CA PHE A 306 -19.77 3.43 4.65
C PHE A 306 -20.70 2.59 3.78
N VAL A 307 -20.48 2.56 2.45
CA VAL A 307 -21.23 1.71 1.52
C VAL A 307 -21.08 0.23 1.87
N ALA A 308 -19.86 -0.23 2.15
CA ALA A 308 -19.61 -1.61 2.55
C ALA A 308 -20.33 -1.98 3.86
N LEU A 309 -20.33 -1.08 4.86
CA LEU A 309 -21.05 -1.30 6.12
C LEU A 309 -22.57 -1.22 5.96
N ALA A 310 -23.07 -0.33 5.11
CA ALA A 310 -24.50 -0.18 4.84
C ALA A 310 -25.08 -1.42 4.16
N ALA A 311 -24.30 -2.12 3.32
CA ALA A 311 -24.70 -3.38 2.71
C ALA A 311 -24.96 -4.50 3.75
N LEU A 312 -24.35 -4.42 4.94
CA LEU A 312 -24.57 -5.34 6.05
C LEU A 312 -25.76 -4.95 6.94
N LYS A 313 -26.38 -3.79 6.71
CA LYS A 313 -27.49 -3.32 7.53
C LYS A 313 -28.75 -4.13 7.21
N PRO A 314 -29.48 -4.64 8.23
CA PRO A 314 -30.72 -5.37 7.99
C PRO A 314 -31.76 -4.48 7.29
N SER A 315 -32.35 -5.01 6.22
CA SER A 315 -33.36 -4.35 5.39
C SER A 315 -34.76 -4.38 6.01
N THR A 316 -35.04 -5.33 6.91
CA THR A 316 -36.38 -5.55 7.50
C THR A 316 -36.54 -4.92 8.89
N VAL A 317 -37.76 -4.47 9.21
CA VAL A 317 -38.12 -3.81 10.48
C VAL A 317 -37.88 -4.73 11.69
N MET A 318 -38.14 -6.02 11.55
CA MET A 318 -38.01 -7.01 12.63
C MET A 318 -36.56 -7.25 13.08
N ASN A 319 -35.59 -7.14 12.17
CA ASN A 319 -34.17 -7.26 12.51
C ASN A 319 -33.60 -5.97 13.14
N ARG A 320 -34.25 -4.82 12.90
CA ARG A 320 -33.88 -3.54 13.53
C ARG A 320 -34.35 -3.46 14.98
N SER A 321 -35.53 -3.99 15.30
CA SER A 321 -36.03 -4.03 16.68
C SER A 321 -35.24 -5.00 17.57
N MET A 322 -34.82 -6.15 17.03
CA MET A 322 -34.00 -7.15 17.75
C MET A 322 -32.56 -6.70 18.06
N THR A 323 -32.06 -5.63 17.38
CA THR A 323 -30.71 -5.09 17.59
C THR A 323 -30.70 -3.75 18.33
N ALA A 324 -31.87 -3.20 18.68
CA ALA A 324 -31.96 -2.00 19.49
C ALA A 324 -31.61 -2.35 20.94
N ARG A 325 -30.41 -1.98 21.38
CA ARG A 325 -30.02 -2.03 22.79
C ARG A 325 -30.91 -1.02 23.54
N GLN A 326 -31.72 -1.46 24.50
CA GLN A 326 -32.47 -0.56 25.37
C GLN A 326 -31.49 0.38 26.07
N THR A 327 -31.45 1.63 25.65
CA THR A 327 -30.85 2.73 26.42
C THR A 327 -31.79 3.03 27.59
N PRO A 328 -31.33 2.96 28.85
CA PRO A 328 -32.15 3.16 30.04
C PRO A 328 -32.65 4.59 30.21
#